data_AF-A0A7W1EC80-F1
#
_entry.id   AF-A0A7W1EC80-F1
#
_cell.length_a   1.000
_cell.length_b   1.000
_cell.length_c   1.000
_cell.angle_alpha   90.00
_cell.angle_beta   90.00
_cell.angle_gamma   90.00
#
_symmetry.space_group_name_H-M   'P 1'
#
loop_
_entity.id
_entity.type
_entity.pdbx_description
1 polymer ?
#
loop_
_entity_poly.entity_id
_entity_poly.type
_entity_poly.pdbx_seq_one_letter_code
_entity_poly.pdbx_strand_id
1 'polypeptide(L)' 'MTAFFTERFGRRRYLTFSILLFIAASFFCGTSRSLDSLIFWRVMQGAGGAALLSTAQATIRQIFPREQQGMVQAI' A
#
# COMPACT_ATOMS: atom_id res chain seq x y z
N MET A 1 21.58 -17.69 -1.39
CA MET A 1 21.68 -16.38 -0.70
C MET A 1 20.97 -15.23 -1.45
N THR A 2 20.57 -15.38 -2.72
CA THR A 2 19.91 -14.33 -3.52
C THR A 2 18.39 -14.21 -3.30
N ALA A 3 17.68 -15.29 -2.95
CA ALA A 3 16.22 -15.29 -2.85
C ALA A 3 15.64 -14.37 -1.75
N PHE A 4 16.25 -14.36 -0.55
CA PHE A 4 15.77 -13.54 0.57
C PHE A 4 15.88 -12.03 0.30
N PHE A 5 16.97 -11.62 -0.35
CA PHE A 5 17.18 -10.22 -0.72
C PHE A 5 16.18 -9.77 -1.77
N THR A 6 15.90 -10.59 -2.79
CA THR A 6 14.91 -10.29 -3.84
C THR A 6 13.50 -10.17 -3.27
N GLU A 7 13.07 -11.07 -2.38
CA GLU A 7 11.75 -10.99 -1.76
C GLU A 7 11.62 -9.80 -0.80
N ARG A 8 12.66 -9.52 0.00
CA ARG A 8 12.66 -8.41 0.97
C ARG A 8 12.74 -7.04 0.25
N PHE A 9 13.58 -6.91 -0.77
CA PHE A 9 13.69 -5.68 -1.57
C PHE A 9 12.45 -5.45 -2.43
N GLY A 10 11.91 -6.51 -3.05
CA GLY A 10 10.70 -6.43 -3.87
C GLY A 10 9.53 -5.90 -3.07
N ARG A 11 9.28 -6.46 -1.88
CA ARG A 11 8.16 -6.03 -1.03
C ARG A 11 8.30 -4.61 -0.48
N ARG A 12 9.52 -4.21 -0.10
CA ARG A 12 9.79 -2.83 0.35
C ARG A 12 9.59 -1.81 -0.78
N ARG A 13 10.09 -2.11 -1.99
CA ARG A 13 9.85 -1.28 -3.18
C ARG A 13 8.37 -1.20 -3.54
N TYR A 14 7.64 -2.30 -3.46
CA TYR A 14 6.22 -2.35 -3.76
C TYR A 14 5.38 -1.51 -2.77
N LEU A 15 5.72 -1.58 -1.47
CA LEU A 15 5.12 -0.74 -0.44
C LEU A 15 5.40 0.75 -0.72
N THR A 16 6.67 1.10 -0.97
CA THR A 16 7.06 2.48 -1.28
C THR A 16 6.38 3.00 -2.55
N PHE A 17 6.30 2.19 -3.61
CA PHE A 17 5.60 2.54 -4.85
C PHE A 17 4.11 2.77 -4.61
N SER A 18 3.45 1.90 -3.83
CA SER A 18 2.02 2.04 -3.49
C SER A 18 1.76 3.31 -2.66
N ILE A 19 2.63 3.63 -1.71
CA ILE A 19 2.59 4.87 -0.93
C ILE A 19 2.75 6.09 -1.84
N LEU A 20 3.74 6.08 -2.72
CA LEU A 20 3.98 7.19 -3.66
C LEU A 20 2.78 7.39 -4.59
N LEU A 21 2.22 6.30 -5.14
CA LEU A 21 1.02 6.34 -5.97
C LEU A 21 -0.17 6.93 -5.20
N PHE A 22 -0.37 6.51 -3.95
CA PHE A 22 -1.46 7.00 -3.10
C PHE A 22 -1.33 8.50 -2.80
N ILE A 23 -0.11 8.97 -2.47
CA ILE A 23 0.17 10.39 -2.21
C ILE A 23 -0.04 11.22 -3.47
N ALA A 24 0.50 10.78 -4.61
CA ALA A 24 0.34 11.47 -5.89
C ALA A 24 -1.14 11.57 -6.28
N ALA A 25 -1.89 10.46 -6.21
CA ALA A 25 -3.31 10.45 -6.50
C ALA A 25 -4.11 11.34 -5.53
N SER A 26 -3.72 11.41 -4.24
CA SER A 26 -4.34 12.31 -3.26
C SER A 26 -4.15 13.78 -3.62
N PHE A 27 -2.93 14.13 -4.04
CA PHE A 27 -2.59 15.47 -4.48
C PHE A 27 -3.41 15.87 -5.72
N PHE A 28 -3.51 14.97 -6.70
CA PHE A 28 -4.31 15.21 -7.90
C PHE A 28 -5.83 15.24 -7.62
N CYS A 29 -6.33 14.47 -6.65
CA CYS A 29 -7.70 14.62 -6.15
C CYS A 29 -7.95 16.02 -5.60
N GLY A 30 -7.02 16.57 -4.81
CA GLY A 30 -7.14 17.92 -4.23
C GLY A 30 -7.07 19.06 -5.25
N THR A 31 -6.39 18.85 -6.39
CA THR A 31 -6.31 19.83 -7.49
C THR A 31 -7.43 19.66 -8.54
N SER A 32 -8.27 18.62 -8.40
CA SER A 32 -9.30 18.32 -9.38
C SER A 32 -10.41 19.39 -9.40
N ARG A 33 -10.71 19.92 -10.59
CA ARG A 33 -11.76 20.93 -10.82
C ARG A 33 -13.06 20.35 -11.39
N SER A 34 -13.14 19.04 -11.59
CA SER A 34 -14.29 18.36 -12.21
C SER A 34 -14.56 17.02 -11.53
N LEU A 35 -15.85 16.62 -11.47
CA LEU A 35 -16.29 15.39 -10.84
C LEU A 35 -15.67 14.14 -11.48
N ASP A 36 -15.61 14.08 -12.81
CA ASP A 36 -15.06 12.92 -13.53
C ASP A 36 -13.57 12.70 -13.22
N SER A 37 -12.79 13.79 -13.21
CA SER A 37 -11.37 13.76 -12.83
C SER A 37 -11.22 13.34 -11.35
N LEU A 38 -12.08 13.83 -10.46
CA LEU A 38 -12.06 13.45 -9.04
C LEU A 38 -12.30 11.93 -8.86
N ILE A 39 -13.28 11.38 -9.57
CA ILE A 39 -13.61 9.95 -9.53
C ILE A 39 -12.44 9.11 -10.07
N PHE A 40 -11.86 9.51 -11.20
CA PHE A 40 -10.71 8.83 -11.79
C PHE A 40 -9.53 8.75 -10.81
N TRP A 41 -9.15 9.88 -10.19
CA TRP A 41 -8.08 9.92 -9.20
C TRP A 41 -8.42 9.15 -7.93
N ARG A 42 -9.69 9.12 -7.51
CA ARG A 42 -10.17 8.29 -6.39
C ARG A 42 -10.05 6.80 -6.66
N VAL A 43 -10.36 6.34 -7.87
CA VAL A 43 -10.20 4.92 -8.26
C VAL A 43 -8.72 4.55 -8.24
N MET A 44 -7.87 5.39 -8.83
CA MET A 44 -6.41 5.22 -8.80
C MET A 44 -5.86 5.21 -7.36
N GLN A 45 -6.33 6.13 -6.52
CA GLN A 45 -5.96 6.19 -5.11
C GLN A 45 -6.42 4.94 -4.35
N GLY A 46 -7.64 4.45 -4.61
CA GLY A 46 -8.17 3.23 -4.03
C GLY A 46 -7.37 1.99 -4.41
N ALA A 47 -6.96 1.88 -5.68
CA ALA A 47 -6.09 0.81 -6.15
C ALA A 47 -4.72 0.83 -5.44
N GLY A 48 -4.12 2.02 -5.29
CA GLY A 48 -2.89 2.21 -4.52
C GLY A 48 -3.05 1.85 -3.04
N GLY A 49 -4.17 2.22 -2.42
CA GLY A 49 -4.50 1.91 -1.02
C GLY A 49 -4.70 0.42 -0.75
N ALA A 50 -5.39 -0.30 -1.65
CA ALA A 50 -5.60 -1.74 -1.55
C ALA A 50 -4.28 -2.52 -1.63
N ALA A 51 -3.39 -2.12 -2.54
CA ALA A 51 -2.04 -2.69 -2.66
C ALA A 51 -1.21 -2.43 -1.40
N LEU A 52 -1.33 -1.23 -0.82
CA LEU A 52 -0.68 -0.84 0.42
C LEU A 52 -1.14 -1.71 1.59
N LEU A 53 -2.44 -1.86 1.80
CA LEU A 53 -3.02 -2.64 2.90
C LEU A 53 -2.63 -4.12 2.80
N SER A 54 -2.71 -4.70 1.60
CA SER A 54 -2.30 -6.08 1.32
C SER A 54 -0.84 -6.32 1.67
N THR A 55 0.03 -5.38 1.27
CA THR A 55 1.48 -5.47 1.51
C THR A 55 1.84 -5.24 2.97
N ALA A 56 1.14 -4.32 3.64
CA ALA A 56 1.30 -4.06 5.07
C ALA A 56 0.92 -5.29 5.90
N GLN A 57 -0.23 -5.91 5.61
CA GLN A 57 -0.65 -7.15 6.28
C GLN A 57 0.32 -8.31 6.03
N ALA A 58 0.80 -8.48 4.80
CA ALA A 58 1.82 -9.48 4.49
C ALA A 58 3.13 -9.24 5.26
N THR A 59 3.51 -7.98 5.45
CA THR A 59 4.71 -7.59 6.20
C THR A 59 4.54 -7.87 7.69
N ILE A 60 3.40 -7.51 8.29
CA ILE A 60 3.07 -7.80 9.70
C ILE A 60 3.14 -9.31 9.96
N ARG A 61 2.57 -10.13 9.08
CA ARG A 61 2.55 -11.59 9.20
C ARG A 61 3.94 -12.23 9.17
N GLN A 62 4.94 -11.52 8.63
CA GLN A 62 6.31 -12.00 8.59
C GLN A 62 7.18 -11.51 9.76
N ILE A 63 6.86 -10.36 10.33
CA ILE A 63 7.62 -9.77 11.43
C ILE A 63 7.11 -10.30 12.76
N PHE A 64 5.79 -10.54 12.89
CA PHE A 64 5.17 -10.95 14.14
C PHE A 64 4.82 -12.46 14.16
N PRO A 65 5.09 -13.16 15.28
CA PRO A 65 4.69 -14.55 15.49
C PRO A 65 3.16 -14.69 15.52
N ARG A 66 2.65 -15.89 15.18
CA ARG A 66 1.22 -16.14 14.93
C ARG A 66 0.31 -15.72 16.08
N GLU A 67 0.76 -15.85 17.33
CA GLU A 67 -0.03 -15.44 18.51
C GLU A 67 -0.28 -13.93 18.57
N GLN A 68 0.61 -13.10 17.99
CA GLN A 68 0.48 -11.63 18.00
C GLN A 68 -0.18 -11.08 16.73
N GLN A 69 -0.30 -11.89 15.67
CA GLN A 69 -0.87 -11.45 14.39
C GLN A 69 -2.31 -10.97 14.52
N GLY A 70 -3.14 -11.66 15.33
CA GLY A 70 -4.53 -11.27 15.57
C GLY A 70 -4.67 -9.96 16.33
N MET A 71 -3.75 -9.66 17.25
CA MET A 71 -3.73 -8.40 18.00
C MET A 71 -3.27 -7.22 17.12
N VAL A 72 -2.29 -7.43 16.25
CA VAL A 72 -1.74 -6.36 15.37
C VAL A 72 -2.65 -6.09 14.16
N GLN A 73 -3.43 -7.06 13.68
CA GLN A 73 -4.40 -6.86 12.59
C GLN A 73 -5.75 -6.30 13.06
N ALA A 74 -6.03 -6.30 14.36
CA ALA A 74 -7.28 -5.78 14.93
C ALA A 74 -7.24 -4.28 15.27
N ILE A 75 -6.06 -3.65 15.18
CA ILE A 75 -5.81 -2.21 15.36
C ILE A 75 -5.79 -1.53 13.99
#